data_AF-A0A939GMT4-F1
#
_entry.id   AF-A0A939GMT4-F1
#
_cell.length_a   1.000
_cell.length_b   1.000
_cell.length_c   1.000
_cell.angle_alpha   90.00
_cell.angle_beta   90.00
_cell.angle_gamma   90.00
#
_symmetry.space_group_name_H-M   'P 1'
#
loop_
_entity.id
_entity.type
_entity.pdbx_description
1 polymer ?
#
loop_
_entity_poly.entity_id
_entity_poly.type
_entity_poly.pdbx_seq_one_letter_code
_entity_poly.pdbx_strand_id
1 'polypeptide(L)'
;MRYVIILAVLLLGACASKNNTIQPAVTNTGDPIYTDPTSWTSIQLNTAYTIKFPAGYEGPGAVGFEGLSFGKNRVDKRAMLSYSFCGPLLCNEYGNPLFGGDPLGGKTPVTMAYGGQTLTKSVVLTQGNTINGIFYYSEAPKAVGVLYLLDRGVFKESLNAQFDSEVQAEVITIIKTIQPKV
;
A
#
# COMPACT_ATOMS: atom_id res chain seq x y z
N MET A 1 -74.21 -9.34 25.18
CA MET A 1 -72.79 -9.33 24.77
C MET A 1 -72.73 -8.43 23.51
N ARG A 2 -72.51 -7.10 23.55
CA ARG A 2 -71.26 -6.34 23.82
C ARG A 2 -70.06 -7.06 23.17
N TYR A 3 -69.43 -6.65 22.06
CA TYR A 3 -69.03 -5.33 21.55
C TYR A 3 -68.97 -5.27 19.99
N VAL A 4 -69.23 -4.09 19.43
CA VAL A 4 -68.78 -3.61 18.12
C VAL A 4 -67.68 -2.57 18.37
N ILE A 5 -66.51 -2.68 17.74
CA ILE A 5 -65.61 -1.54 17.48
C ILE A 5 -65.02 -1.73 16.07
N ILE A 6 -65.37 -0.79 15.19
CA ILE A 6 -64.70 -0.45 13.94
C ILE A 6 -63.66 0.63 14.29
N LEU A 7 -62.43 0.60 13.77
CA LEU A 7 -61.75 1.70 13.06
C LEU A 7 -60.23 1.44 12.91
N ALA A 8 -59.74 1.80 11.73
CA ALA A 8 -58.34 1.86 11.34
C ALA A 8 -57.55 2.97 12.06
N VAL A 9 -56.26 2.76 12.30
CA VAL A 9 -55.22 3.81 12.22
C VAL A 9 -53.90 3.23 11.73
N LEU A 10 -53.34 3.93 10.75
CA LEU A 10 -52.03 3.81 10.14
C LEU A 10 -50.86 3.68 11.14
N LEU A 11 -49.89 2.82 10.82
CA LEU A 11 -48.49 3.04 11.17
C LEU A 11 -47.68 3.20 9.88
N LEU A 12 -47.58 4.45 9.44
CA LEU A 12 -46.56 4.95 8.52
C LEU A 12 -45.24 5.13 9.27
N GLY A 13 -44.14 4.85 8.58
CA GLY A 13 -42.81 5.35 8.90
C GLY A 13 -41.98 4.41 9.80
N ALA A 14 -40.75 4.07 9.50
CA ALA A 14 -39.87 4.51 8.44
C ALA A 14 -38.83 3.41 8.21
N CYS A 15 -38.35 3.33 6.97
CA CYS A 15 -37.15 2.63 6.59
C CYS A 15 -36.08 2.78 7.68
N ALA A 16 -35.60 1.67 8.22
CA ALA A 16 -34.29 1.66 8.84
C ALA A 16 -33.31 2.00 7.71
N SER A 17 -32.97 3.28 7.59
CA SER A 17 -31.81 3.69 6.81
C SER A 17 -30.65 2.95 7.43
N LYS A 18 -30.19 1.90 6.76
CA LYS A 18 -28.79 1.53 6.84
C LYS A 18 -28.07 2.81 6.47
N ASN A 19 -27.59 3.54 7.49
CA ASN A 19 -26.53 4.50 7.31
C ASN A 19 -25.34 3.66 6.84
N ASN A 20 -25.31 3.36 5.54
CA ASN A 20 -24.08 3.34 4.79
C ASN A 20 -23.55 4.76 4.96
N THR A 21 -22.83 4.96 6.06
CA THR A 21 -21.81 5.98 6.10
C THR A 21 -20.86 5.58 4.98
N ILE A 22 -21.14 6.07 3.77
CA ILE A 22 -20.16 6.13 2.71
C ILE A 22 -19.09 6.99 3.32
N GLN A 23 -18.07 6.33 3.84
CA GLN A 23 -16.84 6.97 4.25
C GLN A 23 -16.41 7.77 3.02
N PRO A 24 -16.31 9.11 3.12
CA PRO A 24 -15.96 9.90 1.97
C PRO A 24 -14.65 9.35 1.42
N ALA A 25 -14.65 9.04 0.12
CA ALA A 25 -13.42 8.74 -0.59
C ALA A 25 -12.41 9.81 -0.19
N VAL A 26 -11.28 9.40 0.35
CA VAL A 26 -10.16 10.29 0.63
C VAL A 26 -9.62 10.70 -0.74
N THR A 27 -10.30 11.63 -1.39
CA THR A 27 -9.75 12.37 -2.53
C THR A 27 -8.81 13.37 -1.91
N ASN A 28 -7.53 13.04 -1.89
CA ASN A 28 -6.47 14.03 -1.69
C ASN A 28 -6.58 15.02 -2.86
N THR A 29 -7.37 16.07 -2.68
CA THR A 29 -7.45 17.21 -3.60
C THR A 29 -6.12 17.98 -3.49
N GLY A 30 -5.13 17.55 -4.26
CA GLY A 30 -3.79 18.13 -4.28
C GLY A 30 -2.72 17.22 -4.87
N ASP A 31 -2.95 15.91 -4.92
CA ASP A 31 -2.01 14.99 -5.56
C ASP A 31 -2.19 15.06 -7.10
N PRO A 32 -1.10 15.20 -7.88
CA PRO A 32 -1.19 15.11 -9.33
C PRO A 32 -1.80 13.75 -9.72
N ILE A 33 -2.67 13.75 -10.74
CA ILE A 33 -3.27 12.54 -11.28
C ILE A 33 -2.15 11.56 -11.63
N TYR A 34 -2.08 10.45 -10.90
CA TYR A 34 -1.14 9.38 -11.21
C TYR A 34 -1.51 8.79 -12.57
N THR A 35 -0.57 8.85 -13.50
CA THR A 35 -0.68 8.18 -14.80
C THR A 35 0.35 7.06 -14.83
N ASP A 36 -0.13 5.82 -15.03
CA ASP A 36 0.72 4.65 -15.10
C ASP A 36 1.69 4.75 -16.30
N PRO A 37 3.01 4.71 -16.08
CA PRO A 37 3.98 4.87 -17.16
C PRO A 37 4.04 3.61 -18.03
N THR A 38 3.50 3.71 -19.25
CA THR A 38 3.40 2.58 -20.20
C THR A 38 4.74 2.16 -20.79
N SER A 39 5.74 3.04 -20.82
CA SER A 39 7.07 2.76 -21.37
C SER A 39 8.02 2.07 -20.38
N TRP A 40 7.62 1.94 -19.10
CA TRP A 40 8.47 1.34 -18.07
C TRP A 40 8.42 -0.18 -18.12
N THR A 41 9.52 -0.81 -17.75
CA THR A 41 9.62 -2.27 -17.78
C THR A 41 8.94 -2.85 -16.55
N SER A 42 7.90 -3.68 -16.75
CA SER A 42 7.25 -4.44 -15.68
C SER A 42 8.04 -5.70 -15.35
N ILE A 43 8.25 -5.93 -14.05
CA ILE A 43 8.93 -7.11 -13.52
C ILE A 43 8.15 -7.69 -12.33
N GLN A 44 8.46 -8.94 -12.00
CA GLN A 44 7.96 -9.58 -10.81
C GLN A 44 8.57 -8.93 -9.55
N LEU A 45 7.70 -8.47 -8.63
CA LEU A 45 8.08 -8.02 -7.30
C LEU A 45 8.14 -9.22 -6.33
N ASN A 46 7.07 -10.01 -6.32
CA ASN A 46 6.94 -11.23 -5.52
C ASN A 46 5.97 -12.20 -6.23
N THR A 47 5.50 -13.26 -5.58
CA THR A 47 4.58 -14.24 -6.20
C THR A 47 3.24 -13.62 -6.60
N ALA A 48 2.76 -12.60 -5.88
CA ALA A 48 1.43 -12.02 -6.08
C ALA A 48 1.41 -10.65 -6.79
N TYR A 49 2.55 -9.94 -6.87
CA TYR A 49 2.61 -8.57 -7.38
C TYR A 49 3.70 -8.35 -8.43
N THR A 50 3.45 -7.37 -9.31
CA THR A 50 4.42 -6.79 -10.26
C THR A 50 4.73 -5.34 -9.90
N ILE A 51 5.86 -4.85 -10.39
CA ILE A 51 6.34 -3.47 -10.23
C ILE A 51 7.01 -3.03 -11.53
N LYS A 52 6.95 -1.74 -11.87
CA LYS A 52 7.62 -1.19 -13.06
C LYS A 52 8.78 -0.28 -12.69
N PHE A 53 9.79 -0.27 -13.55
CA PHE A 53 10.96 0.61 -13.43
C PHE A 53 11.22 1.38 -14.72
N PRO A 54 11.64 2.66 -14.63
CA PRO A 54 12.26 3.34 -15.76
C PRO A 54 13.61 2.72 -16.09
N ALA A 55 14.20 3.14 -17.22
CA ALA A 55 15.62 2.88 -17.47
C ALA A 55 16.49 3.48 -16.35
N GLY A 56 17.68 2.91 -16.13
CA GLY A 56 18.61 3.38 -15.10
C GLY A 56 18.45 2.69 -13.73
N TYR A 57 17.72 1.57 -13.66
CA TYR A 57 17.72 0.66 -12.51
C TYR A 57 18.34 -0.68 -12.88
N GLU A 58 19.28 -1.13 -12.05
CA GLU A 58 20.02 -2.38 -12.19
C GLU A 58 19.81 -3.30 -10.98
N GLY A 59 20.28 -4.54 -11.09
CA GLY A 59 20.12 -5.56 -10.05
C GLY A 59 18.98 -6.55 -10.33
N PRO A 60 18.89 -7.61 -9.51
CA PRO A 60 17.95 -8.69 -9.72
C PRO A 60 16.48 -8.26 -9.49
N GLY A 61 15.57 -8.81 -10.29
CA GLY A 61 14.15 -8.85 -9.92
C GLY A 61 13.91 -9.85 -8.77
N ALA A 62 12.67 -10.31 -8.61
CA ALA A 62 12.37 -11.39 -7.67
C ALA A 62 13.13 -12.67 -8.05
N VAL A 63 14.10 -13.09 -7.23
CA VAL A 63 14.95 -14.27 -7.46
C VAL A 63 15.27 -15.01 -6.16
N GLY A 64 15.51 -16.31 -6.27
CA GLY A 64 16.13 -17.13 -5.23
C GLY A 64 15.63 -18.58 -5.21
N PHE A 65 16.53 -19.50 -4.87
CA PHE A 65 16.23 -20.94 -4.76
C PHE A 65 15.60 -21.29 -3.41
N GLU A 66 16.16 -20.74 -2.33
CA GLU A 66 15.69 -20.97 -0.95
C GLU A 66 14.62 -19.95 -0.54
N GLY A 67 13.89 -19.41 -1.52
CA GLY A 67 12.90 -18.35 -1.33
C GLY A 67 13.23 -17.07 -2.09
N LEU A 68 12.25 -16.17 -2.19
CA LEU A 68 12.39 -14.96 -2.98
C LEU A 68 13.11 -13.84 -2.22
N SER A 69 13.95 -13.14 -2.96
CA SER A 69 14.55 -11.85 -2.61
C SER A 69 14.41 -10.91 -3.82
N PHE A 70 14.51 -9.62 -3.60
CA PHE A 70 14.39 -8.61 -4.66
C PHE A 70 15.40 -7.49 -4.43
N GLY A 71 15.98 -6.95 -5.50
CA GLY A 71 16.92 -5.84 -5.38
C GLY A 71 17.07 -5.02 -6.66
N LYS A 72 16.56 -3.79 -6.65
CA LYS A 72 16.77 -2.80 -7.69
C LYS A 72 17.50 -1.58 -7.15
N ASN A 73 18.61 -1.23 -7.78
CA ASN A 73 19.39 -0.05 -7.48
C ASN A 73 19.34 0.91 -8.66
N ARG A 74 19.15 2.19 -8.39
CA ARG A 74 19.42 3.22 -9.38
C ARG A 74 20.92 3.22 -9.69
N VAL A 75 21.29 3.41 -10.96
CA VAL A 75 22.69 3.30 -11.42
C VAL A 75 23.64 4.26 -10.69
N ASP A 76 23.16 5.43 -10.26
CA ASP A 76 23.94 6.40 -9.49
C ASP A 76 23.84 6.22 -7.96
N LYS A 77 23.24 5.11 -7.51
CA LYS A 77 23.12 4.70 -6.10
C LYS A 77 22.32 5.64 -5.20
N ARG A 78 21.52 6.54 -5.79
CA ARG A 78 20.64 7.46 -5.05
C ARG A 78 19.30 6.85 -4.66
N ALA A 79 18.97 5.67 -5.16
CA ALA A 79 17.81 4.91 -4.72
C ALA A 79 18.10 3.41 -4.75
N MET A 80 17.57 2.71 -3.75
CA MET A 80 17.59 1.26 -3.64
C MET A 80 16.20 0.79 -3.18
N LEU A 81 15.64 -0.20 -3.87
CA LEU A 81 14.41 -0.88 -3.52
C LEU A 81 14.73 -2.37 -3.38
N SER A 82 14.55 -2.94 -2.19
CA SER A 82 14.95 -4.32 -1.92
C SER A 82 14.12 -4.97 -0.83
N TYR A 83 14.03 -6.29 -0.87
CA TYR A 83 13.68 -7.10 0.29
C TYR A 83 14.51 -8.37 0.34
N SER A 84 14.75 -8.82 1.57
CA SER A 84 15.40 -10.09 1.87
C SER A 84 14.97 -10.49 3.29
N PHE A 85 13.80 -11.12 3.40
CA PHE A 85 13.25 -11.54 4.70
C PHE A 85 13.67 -12.98 5.01
N CYS A 86 14.95 -13.16 5.31
CA CYS A 86 15.54 -14.49 5.46
C CYS A 86 15.67 -14.90 6.92
N GLY A 87 15.21 -16.12 7.20
CA GLY A 87 15.60 -16.88 8.39
C GLY A 87 16.85 -17.71 8.13
N PRO A 88 17.22 -18.60 9.07
CA PRO A 88 18.42 -19.42 8.94
C PRO A 88 18.45 -20.38 7.74
N LEU A 89 17.28 -20.76 7.21
CA LEU A 89 17.16 -21.78 6.18
C LEU A 89 16.48 -21.31 4.89
N LEU A 90 15.65 -20.28 4.96
CA LEU A 90 14.74 -19.88 3.88
C LEU A 90 14.49 -18.37 3.90
N CYS A 91 14.28 -17.79 2.73
CA CYS A 91 13.82 -16.43 2.54
C CYS A 91 12.31 -16.39 2.27
N ASN A 92 11.63 -15.45 2.91
CA ASN A 92 10.23 -15.16 2.65
C ASN A 92 10.13 -13.91 1.78
N GLU A 93 9.09 -13.87 0.95
CA GLU A 93 8.76 -12.68 0.15
C GLU A 93 8.00 -11.61 0.97
N TYR A 94 7.63 -11.94 2.20
CA TYR A 94 6.97 -11.05 3.16
C TYR A 94 7.71 -11.07 4.50
N GLY A 95 7.83 -9.89 5.11
CA GLY A 95 8.34 -9.68 6.45
C GLY A 95 7.22 -9.58 7.49
N ASN A 96 7.37 -8.68 8.44
CA ASN A 96 6.43 -8.56 9.56
C ASN A 96 5.06 -8.00 9.10
N PRO A 97 3.95 -8.45 9.71
CA PRO A 97 2.66 -7.82 9.48
C PRO A 97 2.65 -6.40 10.05
N LEU A 98 1.84 -5.53 9.45
CA LEU A 98 1.58 -4.20 9.96
C LEU A 98 0.73 -4.31 11.23
N PHE A 99 1.33 -4.02 12.39
CA PHE A 99 0.65 -4.02 13.69
C PHE A 99 0.22 -2.60 14.07
N GLY A 100 -1.02 -2.45 14.56
CA GLY A 100 -1.63 -1.16 14.90
C GLY A 100 -2.89 -0.93 14.07
N GLY A 101 -3.99 -0.57 14.73
CA GLY A 101 -5.35 -0.58 14.17
C GLY A 101 -5.52 0.21 12.87
N ASP A 102 -6.46 -0.27 12.05
CA ASP A 102 -6.88 0.21 10.71
C ASP A 102 -5.75 0.87 9.89
N PRO A 103 -5.27 0.21 8.81
CA PRO A 103 -4.25 0.75 7.92
C PRO A 103 -4.54 2.19 7.43
N LEU A 104 -5.81 2.60 7.42
CA LEU A 104 -6.29 3.93 7.06
C LEU A 104 -7.12 4.60 8.19
N GLY A 105 -6.97 4.16 9.43
CA GLY A 105 -7.79 4.41 10.63
C GLY A 105 -8.09 5.85 11.02
N GLY A 106 -8.78 6.59 10.15
CA GLY A 106 -9.35 7.92 10.38
C GLY A 106 -8.36 9.02 10.78
N LYS A 107 -7.07 8.72 10.90
CA LYS A 107 -6.03 9.63 11.38
C LYS A 107 -4.79 9.52 10.51
N THR A 108 -4.72 10.40 9.52
CA THR A 108 -3.46 10.82 8.91
C THR A 108 -2.81 11.92 9.77
N PRO A 109 -1.49 11.89 9.98
CA PRO A 109 -0.52 10.86 9.57
C PRO A 109 -0.31 9.77 10.64
N VAL A 110 -0.17 8.52 10.19
CA VAL A 110 0.37 7.44 11.03
C VAL A 110 1.88 7.64 11.11
N THR A 111 2.37 7.99 12.30
CA THR A 111 3.81 8.09 12.59
C THR A 111 4.35 6.71 12.91
N MET A 112 5.36 6.24 12.18
CA MET A 112 6.02 4.96 12.43
C MET A 112 7.53 5.11 12.56
N ALA A 113 8.18 4.23 13.32
CA ALA A 113 9.64 4.16 13.38
C ALA A 113 10.13 3.03 12.48
N TYR A 114 11.11 3.31 11.61
CA TYR A 114 11.71 2.32 10.73
C TYR A 114 13.14 2.74 10.38
N GLY A 115 14.11 1.81 10.45
CA GLY A 115 15.50 2.08 10.07
C GLY A 115 16.14 3.24 10.84
N GLY A 116 15.74 3.46 12.10
CA GLY A 116 16.20 4.59 12.92
C GLY A 116 15.60 5.96 12.55
N GLN A 117 14.65 6.00 11.61
CA GLN A 117 13.94 7.22 11.20
C GLN A 117 12.46 7.16 11.53
N THR A 118 11.85 8.33 11.60
CA THR A 118 10.40 8.49 11.72
C THR A 118 9.78 8.67 10.35
N LEU A 119 8.83 7.79 10.00
CA LEU A 119 8.04 7.86 8.79
C LEU A 119 6.81 8.71 9.07
N THR A 120 6.66 9.80 8.33
CA THR A 120 5.61 10.82 8.54
C THR A 120 4.68 10.95 7.35
N LYS A 121 4.99 10.28 6.23
CA LYS A 121 4.22 10.29 5.00
C LYS A 121 3.81 8.88 4.59
N SER A 122 2.75 8.80 3.81
CA SER A 122 2.30 7.55 3.21
C SER A 122 1.74 7.73 1.80
N VAL A 123 1.75 6.63 1.04
CA VAL A 123 1.06 6.48 -0.24
C VAL A 123 0.23 5.22 -0.17
N VAL A 124 -1.06 5.33 -0.47
CA VAL A 124 -1.99 4.21 -0.53
C VAL A 124 -2.05 3.68 -1.96
N LEU A 125 -1.93 2.37 -2.12
CA LEU A 125 -2.03 1.67 -3.39
C LEU A 125 -3.42 1.04 -3.50
N THR A 126 -4.18 1.43 -4.52
CA THR A 126 -5.54 0.93 -4.74
C THR A 126 -5.68 0.31 -6.13
N GLN A 127 -6.55 -0.69 -6.23
CA GLN A 127 -7.04 -1.21 -7.51
C GLN A 127 -8.57 -1.20 -7.45
N GLY A 128 -9.19 -0.29 -8.19
CA GLY A 128 -10.59 0.05 -7.98
C GLY A 128 -10.81 0.55 -6.55
N ASN A 129 -11.71 -0.12 -5.82
CA ASN A 129 -12.06 0.25 -4.43
C ASN A 129 -11.29 -0.54 -3.37
N THR A 130 -10.38 -1.44 -3.77
CA THR A 130 -9.61 -2.27 -2.85
C THR A 130 -8.23 -1.68 -2.62
N ILE A 131 -7.85 -1.53 -1.35
CA ILE A 131 -6.50 -1.15 -0.95
C ILE A 131 -5.63 -2.40 -0.98
N ASN A 132 -4.60 -2.37 -1.81
CA ASN A 132 -3.69 -3.49 -2.01
C ASN A 132 -2.34 -3.26 -1.35
N GLY A 133 -2.04 -2.02 -0.93
CA GLY A 133 -0.81 -1.71 -0.23
C GLY A 133 -0.77 -0.32 0.35
N ILE A 134 0.18 -0.12 1.27
CA ILE A 134 0.51 1.18 1.83
C ILE A 134 2.03 1.27 1.93
N PHE A 135 2.58 2.35 1.37
CA PHE A 135 3.98 2.68 1.49
C PHE A 135 4.15 3.84 2.47
N TYR A 136 4.92 3.64 3.54
CA TYR A 136 5.25 4.69 4.50
C TYR A 136 6.69 5.13 4.28
N TYR A 137 6.97 6.42 4.41
CA TYR A 137 8.30 6.95 4.18
C TYR A 137 8.60 8.20 5.01
N SER A 138 9.89 8.47 5.21
CA SER A 138 10.41 9.71 5.80
C SER A 138 10.71 10.76 4.72
N GLU A 139 10.83 12.02 5.11
CA GLU A 139 11.25 13.13 4.23
C GLU A 139 12.65 13.63 4.58
N ALA A 140 13.49 12.76 5.15
CA ALA A 140 14.89 13.08 5.43
C ALA A 140 15.69 13.21 4.11
N PRO A 141 16.83 13.95 4.09
CA PRO A 141 17.68 14.03 2.90
C PRO A 141 18.12 12.66 2.35
N LYS A 142 18.31 11.69 3.24
CA LYS A 142 18.43 10.26 2.94
C LYS A 142 17.22 9.55 3.55
N ALA A 143 16.14 9.51 2.79
CA ALA A 143 14.88 8.96 3.24
C ALA A 143 14.90 7.43 3.24
N VAL A 144 14.06 6.86 4.10
CA VAL A 144 13.76 5.44 4.13
C VAL A 144 12.26 5.24 4.01
N GLY A 145 11.86 4.11 3.44
CA GLY A 145 10.46 3.75 3.37
C GLY A 145 10.26 2.24 3.42
N VAL A 146 9.06 1.86 3.82
CA VAL A 146 8.63 0.48 3.97
C VAL A 146 7.25 0.32 3.32
N LEU A 147 7.15 -0.66 2.44
CA LEU A 147 5.93 -1.05 1.75
C LEU A 147 5.29 -2.22 2.48
N TYR A 148 4.00 -2.10 2.74
CA TYR A 148 3.15 -3.20 3.16
C TYR A 148 2.17 -3.53 2.04
N LEU A 149 2.15 -4.78 1.58
CA LEU A 149 1.16 -5.27 0.61
C LEU A 149 0.18 -6.22 1.29
N LEU A 150 -1.04 -6.29 0.76
CA LEU A 150 -2.09 -7.16 1.27
C LEU A 150 -1.81 -8.63 0.88
N ASP A 151 -1.58 -9.49 1.87
CA ASP A 151 -1.52 -10.95 1.70
C ASP A 151 -2.59 -11.60 2.61
N ARG A 152 -3.55 -12.30 1.99
CA ARG A 152 -4.61 -13.05 2.68
C ARG A 152 -5.31 -12.23 3.79
N GLY A 153 -5.64 -10.98 3.48
CA GLY A 153 -6.35 -10.07 4.39
C GLY A 153 -5.47 -9.35 5.41
N VAL A 154 -4.15 -9.53 5.38
CA VAL A 154 -3.20 -8.88 6.29
C VAL A 154 -2.16 -8.11 5.50
N PHE A 155 -1.93 -6.84 5.86
CA PHE A 155 -0.83 -6.06 5.30
C PHE A 155 0.50 -6.53 5.87
N LYS A 156 1.45 -6.91 5.01
CA LYS A 156 2.77 -7.42 5.40
C LYS A 156 3.89 -6.69 4.70
N GLU A 157 4.98 -6.46 5.42
CA GLU A 157 6.19 -5.85 4.89
C GLU A 157 6.63 -6.59 3.62
N SER A 158 6.84 -5.87 2.54
CA SER A 158 7.01 -6.44 1.20
C SER A 158 8.16 -5.83 0.42
N LEU A 159 8.60 -4.62 0.76
CA LEU A 159 9.69 -3.93 0.09
C LEU A 159 10.20 -2.79 0.97
N ASN A 160 11.51 -2.64 1.03
CA ASN A 160 12.15 -1.53 1.72
C ASN A 160 12.84 -0.64 0.70
N ALA A 161 12.74 0.67 0.90
CA ALA A 161 13.31 1.67 0.03
C ALA A 161 14.27 2.57 0.82
N GLN A 162 15.40 2.91 0.21
CA GLN A 162 16.30 3.96 0.66
C GLN A 162 16.53 4.89 -0.53
N PHE A 163 16.39 6.20 -0.33
CA PHE A 163 16.49 7.13 -1.44
C PHE A 163 16.86 8.54 -1.01
N ASP A 164 17.49 9.27 -1.93
CA ASP A 164 17.78 10.68 -1.78
C ASP A 164 16.51 11.50 -2.06
N SER A 165 16.38 12.66 -1.39
CA SER A 165 15.21 13.52 -1.54
C SER A 165 14.97 13.96 -2.99
N GLU A 166 16.02 14.11 -3.80
CA GLU A 166 15.91 14.55 -5.19
C GLU A 166 15.37 13.47 -6.14
N VAL A 167 15.41 12.19 -5.74
CA VAL A 167 14.81 11.08 -6.51
C VAL A 167 13.53 10.55 -5.86
N GLN A 168 13.05 11.18 -4.78
CA GLN A 168 11.85 10.78 -4.06
C GLN A 168 10.63 10.65 -4.98
N ALA A 169 10.36 11.66 -5.81
CA ALA A 169 9.20 11.62 -6.71
C ALA A 169 9.25 10.44 -7.70
N GLU A 170 10.44 10.09 -8.19
CA GLU A 170 10.66 8.92 -9.05
C GLU A 170 10.38 7.62 -8.27
N VAL A 171 10.92 7.47 -7.06
CA VAL A 171 10.69 6.30 -6.20
C VAL A 171 9.21 6.14 -5.85
N ILE A 172 8.52 7.22 -5.49
CA ILE A 172 7.08 7.19 -5.22
C ILE A 172 6.30 6.77 -6.47
N THR A 173 6.74 7.20 -7.66
CA THR A 173 6.10 6.80 -8.93
C THR A 173 6.31 5.31 -9.20
N ILE A 174 7.52 4.78 -8.97
CA ILE A 174 7.82 3.34 -9.02
C ILE A 174 6.91 2.55 -8.07
N ILE A 175 6.77 2.99 -6.82
CA ILE A 175 5.88 2.35 -5.83
C ILE A 175 4.42 2.35 -6.30
N LYS A 176 3.94 3.45 -6.90
CA LYS A 176 2.57 3.54 -7.43
C LYS A 176 2.31 2.62 -8.64
N THR A 177 3.36 2.11 -9.29
CA THR A 177 3.21 1.13 -10.38
C THR A 177 2.91 -0.29 -9.90
N ILE A 178 2.96 -0.53 -8.59
CA ILE A 178 2.76 -1.87 -8.03
C ILE A 178 1.31 -2.31 -8.20
N GLN A 179 1.13 -3.49 -8.79
CA GLN A 179 -0.19 -4.06 -9.10
C GLN A 179 -0.19 -5.56 -8.81
N PRO A 180 -1.34 -6.14 -8.39
CA PRO A 180 -1.49 -7.60 -8.34
C PRO A 180 -1.31 -8.22 -9.72
N LYS A 181 -0.78 -9.44 -9.77
CA LYS A 181 -0.79 -10.26 -10.99
C LYS A 181 -2.22 -10.65 -11.34
N VAL A 182 -2.52 -10.66 -12.64
CA VAL A 182 -3.76 -11.20 -13.21
C VAL A 182 -3.59 -12.69 -13.46
#